data_AF-A0A2E4W725-F1
#
_entry.id   AF-A0A2E4W725-F1
#
_cell.length_a   1.000
_cell.length_b   1.000
_cell.length_c   1.000
_cell.angle_alpha   90.00
_cell.angle_beta   90.00
_cell.angle_gamma   90.00
#
_symmetry.space_group_name_H-M   'P 1'
#
loop_
_entity.id
_entity.type
_entity.pdbx_description
1 polymer ?
#
loop_
_entity_poly.entity_id
_entity_poly.type
_entity_poly.pdbx_seq_one_letter_code
_entity_poly.pdbx_strand_id
1 'polypeptide(L)'
;MRREKRFKPVLRIDKKLKHRIKRKKSRDKRDIEFDLPDWYVALLYRCTHCFYTGEKFEKKGDNRMSLERVDNDKGYIVGNVIPVCTRVNLLKNDLDDRGLVDAIEDREEKIDEYKRQSDSLIKLINKTNDRMSDYLYDWDCKQLNKVNINNLNQWHKNLNHYIDKIVILQKDIELLEMALTAESYYRKMSKNAVMLCLMYQQEFNPKERFGVSI
;
A
#
# COMPACT_ATOMS: atom_id res chain seq x y z
N MET A 1 45.99 4.52 19.69
CA MET A 1 44.59 4.62 20.15
C MET A 1 43.80 5.52 19.20
N ARG A 2 42.94 4.93 18.34
CA ARG A 2 42.01 5.70 17.49
C ARG A 2 40.94 6.30 18.41
N ARG A 3 40.83 7.63 18.45
CA ARG A 3 39.73 8.31 19.15
C ARG A 3 38.41 7.81 18.57
N GLU A 4 37.59 7.14 19.37
CA GLU A 4 36.20 6.87 19.05
C GLU A 4 35.54 8.19 18.66
N LYS A 5 34.97 8.24 17.45
CA LYS A 5 34.18 9.38 17.00
C LYS A 5 32.95 9.44 17.90
N ARG A 6 32.97 10.33 18.90
CA ARG A 6 31.80 10.67 19.71
C ARG A 6 30.59 10.87 18.79
N PHE A 7 29.59 10.01 18.94
CA PHE A 7 28.29 10.16 18.30
C PHE A 7 27.76 11.54 18.69
N LYS A 8 27.66 12.48 17.74
CA LYS A 8 27.10 13.81 17.99
C LYS A 8 25.58 13.66 18.07
N PRO A 9 24.93 13.82 19.25
CA PRO A 9 23.51 13.66 19.34
C PRO A 9 22.80 14.94 18.92
N VAL A 10 21.54 14.78 18.52
CA VAL A 10 20.53 15.82 18.27
C VAL A 10 20.64 16.49 16.88
N LEU A 11 20.09 15.81 15.88
CA LEU A 11 19.40 16.51 14.80
C LEU A 11 18.34 17.42 15.46
N ARG A 12 18.40 18.73 15.19
CA ARG A 12 17.32 19.66 15.57
C ARG A 12 16.03 19.11 14.99
N ILE A 13 15.17 18.56 15.85
CA ILE A 13 13.79 18.25 15.47
C ILE A 13 13.15 19.60 15.16
N ASP A 14 12.89 19.86 13.89
CA ASP A 14 12.23 21.09 13.46
C ASP A 14 10.93 21.23 14.26
N LYS A 15 10.64 22.42 14.79
CA LYS A 15 9.36 22.72 15.46
C LYS A 15 8.17 22.29 14.60
N LYS A 16 8.31 22.33 13.26
CA LYS A 16 7.32 21.81 12.30
C LYS A 16 7.02 20.32 12.47
N LEU A 17 8.03 19.52 12.82
CA LEU A 17 7.89 18.09 13.05
C LEU A 17 7.11 17.80 14.34
N LYS A 18 7.47 18.45 15.45
CA LYS A 18 6.68 18.40 16.69
C LYS A 18 5.22 18.82 16.46
N HIS A 19 5.00 19.83 15.63
CA HIS A 19 3.65 20.30 15.30
C HIS A 19 2.86 19.34 14.38
N ARG A 20 3.51 18.61 13.46
CA ARG A 20 2.87 17.54 12.67
C ARG A 20 2.38 16.40 13.54
N ILE A 21 3.23 15.98 14.47
CA ILE A 21 2.93 14.93 15.44
C ILE A 21 1.78 15.34 16.37
N LYS A 22 1.83 16.55 16.94
CA LYS A 22 0.72 17.11 17.76
C LYS A 22 -0.59 17.24 16.98
N ARG A 23 -0.55 17.57 15.69
CA ARG A 23 -1.75 17.59 14.84
C ARG A 23 -2.32 16.20 14.59
N LYS A 24 -1.49 15.15 14.55
CA LYS A 24 -1.98 13.76 14.49
C LYS A 24 -2.78 13.42 15.76
N LYS A 25 -2.25 13.79 16.94
CA LYS A 25 -2.97 13.73 18.23
C LYS A 25 -4.30 14.48 18.22
N SER A 26 -4.38 15.66 17.58
CA SER A 26 -5.62 16.44 17.51
C SER A 26 -6.65 15.89 16.52
N ARG A 27 -6.23 15.08 15.54
CA ARG A 27 -7.12 14.45 14.54
C ARG A 27 -7.67 13.12 15.04
N ASP A 28 -6.89 12.39 15.81
CA ASP A 28 -7.40 11.29 16.62
C ASP A 28 -8.19 11.87 17.80
N LYS A 29 -9.53 11.97 17.66
CA LYS A 29 -10.44 12.36 18.77
C LYS A 29 -10.50 11.32 19.91
N ARG A 30 -9.67 10.29 19.83
CA ARG A 30 -9.53 9.19 20.80
C ARG A 30 -8.56 9.65 21.89
N ASP A 31 -8.81 9.27 23.14
CA ASP A 31 -7.93 9.55 24.29
C ASP A 31 -6.65 8.71 24.22
N ILE A 32 -5.83 8.96 23.20
CA ILE A 32 -4.66 8.15 22.86
C ILE A 32 -3.42 8.80 23.47
N GLU A 33 -2.71 7.99 24.25
CA GLU A 33 -1.44 8.35 24.86
C GLU A 33 -0.44 8.83 23.80
N PHE A 34 0.25 9.93 24.13
CA PHE A 34 1.29 10.49 23.29
C PHE A 34 2.54 10.72 24.14
N ASP A 35 3.47 9.76 24.12
CA ASP A 35 4.73 9.78 24.85
C ASP A 35 5.90 9.35 23.94
N LEU A 36 6.09 10.08 22.84
CA LEU A 36 7.28 9.93 21.99
C LEU A 36 8.37 10.91 22.44
N PRO A 37 9.50 10.43 22.96
CA PRO A 37 10.62 11.29 23.26
C PRO A 37 11.29 11.78 21.98
N ASP A 38 11.87 12.99 22.04
CA ASP A 38 12.52 13.65 20.92
C ASP A 38 13.53 12.74 20.18
N TRP A 39 14.35 11.99 20.91
CA TRP A 39 15.35 11.10 20.31
C TRP A 39 14.71 10.02 19.43
N TYR A 40 13.53 9.52 19.79
CA TYR A 40 12.84 8.47 19.03
C TYR A 40 12.16 9.06 17.80
N VAL A 41 11.59 10.26 17.93
CA VAL A 41 11.10 11.03 16.77
C VAL A 41 12.24 11.28 15.78
N ALA A 42 13.42 11.67 16.25
CA ALA A 42 14.57 11.85 15.38
C ALA A 42 15.00 10.53 14.71
N LEU A 43 14.92 9.40 15.41
CA LEU A 43 15.19 8.07 14.84
C LEU A 43 14.21 7.73 13.71
N LEU A 44 12.89 7.86 13.96
CA LEU A 44 11.85 7.59 12.96
C LEU A 44 12.04 8.41 11.68
N TYR A 45 12.50 9.66 11.80
CA TYR A 45 12.72 10.55 10.64
C TYR A 45 14.08 10.37 9.96
N ARG A 46 14.97 9.53 10.50
CA ARG A 46 16.20 9.10 9.82
C ARG A 46 15.98 7.88 8.94
N CYS A 47 14.89 7.16 9.15
CA CYS A 47 14.48 6.03 8.32
C CYS A 47 14.26 6.51 6.88
N THR A 48 14.87 5.81 5.92
CA THR A 48 14.77 6.15 4.50
C THR A 48 13.82 5.25 3.72
N HIS A 49 13.34 4.17 4.34
CA HIS A 49 12.50 3.16 3.71
C HIS A 49 11.26 2.84 4.55
N CYS A 50 10.19 2.48 3.88
CA CYS A 50 8.95 1.99 4.47
C CYS A 50 9.20 0.71 5.27
N PHE A 51 8.72 0.66 6.50
CA PHE A 51 8.85 -0.53 7.34
C PHE A 51 8.14 -1.75 6.73
N TYR A 52 6.94 -1.56 6.16
CA TYR A 52 6.18 -2.65 5.56
C TYR A 52 6.72 -3.08 4.19
N THR A 53 6.95 -2.13 3.27
CA THR A 53 7.25 -2.46 1.86
C THR A 53 8.74 -2.47 1.53
N GLY A 54 9.58 -1.84 2.36
CA GLY A 54 10.99 -1.63 2.07
C GLY A 54 11.27 -0.56 1.02
N GLU A 55 10.24 0.04 0.42
CA GLU A 55 10.41 1.06 -0.60
C GLU A 55 10.97 2.36 0.00
N LYS A 56 11.81 3.04 -0.78
CA LYS A 56 12.41 4.30 -0.37
C LYS A 56 11.36 5.39 -0.27
N PHE A 57 11.43 6.20 0.79
CA PHE A 57 10.54 7.33 0.94
C PHE A 57 10.82 8.43 -0.08
N GLU A 58 9.74 9.00 -0.59
CA GLU A 58 9.76 10.14 -1.47
C GLU A 58 9.41 11.44 -0.74
N LYS A 59 9.77 12.58 -1.33
CA LYS A 59 9.44 13.90 -0.78
C LYS A 59 7.94 14.21 -0.89
N LYS A 60 7.27 13.67 -1.90
CA LYS A 60 5.86 13.90 -2.25
C LYS A 60 5.24 12.60 -2.78
N GLY A 61 3.92 12.59 -2.95
CA GLY A 61 3.20 11.42 -3.46
C GLY A 61 2.94 10.33 -2.42
N ASP A 62 2.55 9.17 -2.93
CA ASP A 62 2.05 8.02 -2.18
C ASP A 62 3.13 7.30 -1.36
N ASN A 63 4.39 7.42 -1.81
CA ASN A 63 5.57 6.93 -1.12
C ASN A 63 6.19 7.93 -0.14
N ARG A 64 5.50 9.04 0.16
CA ARG A 64 5.91 9.93 1.25
C ARG A 64 5.79 9.22 2.60
N MET A 65 6.79 9.41 3.46
CA MET A 65 6.76 8.88 4.83
C MET A 65 5.56 9.40 5.64
N SER A 66 4.94 8.47 6.35
CA SER A 66 3.96 8.61 7.42
C SER A 66 4.44 7.83 8.64
N LEU A 67 3.80 8.04 9.80
CA LEU A 67 4.03 7.26 11.01
C LEU A 67 2.80 6.40 11.27
N GLU A 68 2.98 5.13 11.56
CA GLU A 68 1.89 4.18 11.84
C GLU A 68 2.06 3.57 13.22
N ARG A 69 0.94 3.29 13.90
CA ARG A 69 0.92 2.50 15.12
C ARG A 69 0.78 1.04 14.73
N VAL A 70 1.68 0.20 15.22
CA VAL A 70 1.59 -1.25 14.94
C VAL A 70 0.52 -1.90 15.81
N ASP A 71 0.37 -1.42 17.04
CA ASP A 71 -0.73 -1.80 17.92
C ASP A 71 -1.65 -0.58 18.09
N ASN A 72 -2.86 -0.69 17.53
CA ASN A 72 -3.85 0.38 17.54
C ASN A 72 -4.45 0.63 18.93
N ASP A 73 -4.33 -0.33 19.86
CA ASP A 73 -4.77 -0.17 21.25
C ASP A 73 -3.75 0.62 22.09
N LYS A 74 -2.54 0.81 21.58
CA LYS A 74 -1.46 1.53 22.25
C LYS A 74 -1.27 2.93 21.70
N GLY A 75 -0.73 3.81 22.54
CA GLY A 75 -0.39 5.18 22.16
C GLY A 75 0.73 5.31 21.15
N TYR A 76 1.05 6.57 20.83
CA TYR A 76 2.32 6.92 20.21
C TYR A 76 3.40 6.86 21.28
N ILE A 77 3.94 5.66 21.51
CA ILE A 77 4.98 5.36 22.49
C ILE A 77 6.19 4.69 21.84
N VAL A 78 7.34 4.71 22.52
CA VAL A 78 8.56 4.05 22.04
C VAL A 78 8.30 2.56 21.83
N GLY A 79 8.62 2.08 20.63
CA GLY A 79 8.37 0.69 20.27
C GLY A 79 6.89 0.39 20.08
N ASN A 80 6.07 1.37 19.67
CA ASN A 80 4.77 1.13 19.03
C ASN A 80 4.59 1.87 17.70
N VAL A 81 5.56 2.69 17.29
CA VAL A 81 5.43 3.57 16.12
C VAL A 81 6.51 3.24 15.10
N ILE A 82 6.12 3.11 13.84
CA ILE A 82 7.02 2.78 12.73
C ILE A 82 6.85 3.77 11.56
N PRO A 83 7.89 3.99 10.74
CA PRO A 83 7.78 4.81 9.55
C PRO A 83 7.27 3.95 8.37
N VAL A 84 6.20 4.40 7.72
CA VAL A 84 5.57 3.68 6.59
C VAL A 84 5.26 4.64 5.44
N CYS A 85 5.01 4.13 4.23
CA CYS A 85 4.54 4.95 3.12
C CYS A 85 3.08 5.38 3.35
N THR A 86 2.73 6.59 2.88
CA THR A 86 1.38 7.15 3.02
C THR A 86 0.32 6.22 2.42
N ARG A 87 0.58 5.59 1.26
CA ARG A 87 -0.37 4.65 0.63
C ARG A 87 -0.75 3.47 1.53
N VAL A 88 0.24 2.85 2.18
CA VAL A 88 0.00 1.69 3.04
C VAL A 88 -0.70 2.13 4.33
N ASN A 89 -0.30 3.29 4.88
CA ASN A 89 -0.96 3.85 6.04
C ASN A 89 -2.45 4.17 5.78
N LEU A 90 -2.79 4.65 4.59
CA LEU A 90 -4.17 4.94 4.20
C LEU A 90 -4.97 3.66 3.97
N LEU A 91 -4.33 2.66 3.35
CA LEU A 91 -4.96 1.40 3.02
C LEU A 91 -5.25 0.55 4.27
N LYS A 92 -4.28 0.46 5.18
CA LYS A 92 -4.42 -0.22 6.48
C LYS A 92 -5.34 0.55 7.42
N ASN A 93 -5.23 1.88 7.45
CA ASN A 93 -6.02 2.74 8.34
C ASN A 93 -5.96 2.24 9.81
N ASP A 94 -7.10 2.02 10.45
CA ASP A 94 -7.21 1.51 11.82
C ASP A 94 -7.51 -0.02 11.87
N LEU A 95 -7.32 -0.75 10.76
CA LEU A 95 -7.57 -2.19 10.72
C LEU A 95 -6.59 -2.93 11.65
N ASP A 96 -7.12 -3.91 12.37
CA ASP A 96 -6.39 -4.94 13.11
C ASP A 96 -6.16 -6.18 12.21
N ASP A 97 -5.55 -7.23 12.76
CA ASP A 97 -5.23 -8.45 12.00
C ASP A 97 -6.48 -9.04 11.32
N ARG A 98 -7.62 -9.04 12.00
CA ARG A 98 -8.88 -9.54 11.43
C ARG A 98 -9.40 -8.62 10.34
N GLY A 99 -9.45 -7.31 10.61
CA GLY A 99 -9.87 -6.33 9.62
C GLY A 99 -8.97 -6.30 8.38
N LEU A 100 -7.68 -6.62 8.50
CA LEU A 100 -6.77 -6.78 7.37
C LEU A 100 -7.13 -8.00 6.52
N VAL A 101 -7.43 -9.15 7.16
CA VAL A 101 -7.88 -10.36 6.45
C VAL A 101 -9.21 -10.12 5.74
N ASP A 102 -10.20 -9.58 6.45
CA ASP A 102 -11.51 -9.25 5.87
C ASP A 102 -11.34 -8.28 4.67
N ALA A 103 -10.45 -7.29 4.79
CA ALA A 103 -10.17 -6.33 3.72
C ALA A 103 -9.45 -6.95 2.51
N ILE A 104 -8.67 -8.03 2.69
CA ILE A 104 -8.06 -8.80 1.60
C ILE A 104 -9.14 -9.61 0.90
N GLU A 105 -9.93 -10.37 1.65
CA GLU A 105 -11.03 -11.20 1.12
C GLU A 105 -12.04 -10.36 0.31
N ASP A 106 -12.44 -9.19 0.83
CA ASP A 106 -13.33 -8.24 0.15
C ASP A 106 -12.77 -7.78 -1.22
N ARG A 107 -11.44 -7.66 -1.34
CA ARG A 107 -10.78 -7.23 -2.58
C ARG A 107 -10.65 -8.39 -3.57
N GLU A 108 -10.38 -9.60 -3.07
CA GLU A 108 -10.36 -10.81 -3.86
C GLU A 108 -11.73 -11.08 -4.49
N GLU A 109 -12.81 -10.93 -3.72
CA GLU A 109 -14.18 -11.07 -4.24
C GLU A 109 -14.46 -10.07 -5.37
N LYS A 110 -14.04 -8.80 -5.21
CA LYS A 110 -14.18 -7.77 -6.25
C LYS A 110 -13.35 -8.08 -7.49
N ILE A 111 -12.13 -8.61 -7.33
CA ILE A 111 -11.32 -9.06 -8.45
C ILE A 111 -12.07 -10.14 -9.23
N ASP A 112 -12.66 -11.10 -8.55
CA ASP A 112 -13.39 -12.19 -9.18
C ASP A 112 -14.71 -11.73 -9.82
N GLU A 113 -15.36 -10.71 -9.28
CA GLU A 113 -16.45 -10.01 -9.97
C GLU A 113 -15.97 -9.37 -11.29
N TYR A 114 -14.90 -8.59 -11.26
CA TYR A 114 -14.37 -7.93 -12.46
C TYR A 114 -13.86 -8.93 -13.50
N LYS A 115 -13.27 -10.06 -13.08
CA LYS A 115 -12.89 -11.15 -13.98
C LYS A 115 -14.11 -11.74 -14.69
N ARG A 116 -15.18 -12.06 -13.95
CA ARG A 116 -16.43 -12.58 -14.55
C ARG A 116 -17.03 -11.62 -15.56
N GLN A 117 -17.03 -10.32 -15.26
CA GLN A 117 -17.52 -9.28 -16.18
C GLN A 117 -16.62 -9.18 -17.43
N SER A 118 -15.30 -9.25 -17.24
CA SER A 118 -14.32 -9.23 -18.33
C SER A 118 -14.50 -10.44 -19.26
N ASP A 119 -14.63 -11.65 -18.71
CA ASP A 119 -14.85 -12.88 -19.47
C ASP A 119 -16.13 -12.82 -20.31
N SER A 120 -17.21 -12.26 -19.73
CA SER A 120 -18.46 -12.04 -20.44
C SER A 120 -18.29 -11.09 -21.63
N LEU A 121 -17.54 -9.99 -21.44
CA LEU A 121 -17.27 -9.03 -22.52
C LEU A 121 -16.36 -9.62 -23.61
N ILE A 122 -15.32 -10.36 -23.23
CA ILE A 122 -14.42 -11.03 -24.18
C ILE A 122 -15.20 -11.99 -25.07
N LYS A 123 -16.11 -12.78 -24.51
CA LYS A 123 -17.00 -13.66 -25.30
C LYS A 123 -17.84 -12.89 -26.31
N LEU A 124 -18.38 -11.74 -25.92
CA LEU A 124 -19.20 -10.90 -26.80
C LEU A 124 -18.38 -10.24 -27.92
N ILE A 125 -17.19 -9.76 -27.59
CA ILE A 125 -16.23 -9.19 -28.55
C ILE A 125 -15.84 -10.24 -29.59
N ASN A 126 -15.41 -11.43 -29.16
CA ASN A 126 -14.99 -12.50 -30.06
C ASN A 126 -16.13 -12.92 -31.00
N LYS A 127 -17.34 -13.18 -30.46
CA LYS A 127 -18.52 -13.51 -31.25
C LYS A 127 -18.86 -12.44 -32.30
N THR A 128 -18.63 -11.17 -31.99
CA THR A 128 -18.91 -10.07 -32.92
C THR A 128 -17.82 -9.96 -33.99
N ASN A 129 -16.56 -10.15 -33.61
CA ASN A 129 -15.44 -10.20 -34.56
C ASN A 129 -15.59 -11.35 -35.55
N ASP A 130 -15.98 -12.55 -35.08
CA ASP A 130 -16.22 -13.71 -35.94
C ASP A 130 -17.29 -13.38 -37.00
N ARG A 131 -18.43 -12.83 -36.57
CA ARG A 131 -19.50 -12.39 -37.48
C ARG A 131 -19.00 -11.35 -38.47
N MET A 132 -18.22 -10.37 -38.03
CA MET A 132 -17.67 -9.34 -38.91
C MET A 132 -16.68 -9.90 -39.93
N SER A 133 -15.92 -10.93 -39.56
CA SER A 133 -15.04 -11.65 -40.48
C SER A 133 -15.83 -12.32 -41.60
N ASP A 134 -17.00 -12.90 -41.30
CA ASP A 134 -17.88 -13.51 -42.31
C ASP A 134 -18.42 -12.47 -43.31
N TYR A 135 -18.72 -11.25 -42.85
CA TYR A 135 -19.26 -10.17 -43.70
C TYR A 135 -18.22 -9.46 -44.58
N LEU A 136 -16.92 -9.53 -44.27
CA LEU A 136 -15.88 -8.91 -45.09
C LEU A 136 -15.76 -9.55 -46.49
N TYR A 137 -16.44 -10.66 -46.74
CA TYR A 137 -16.58 -11.29 -48.05
C TYR A 137 -17.72 -10.72 -48.92
N ASP A 138 -18.61 -9.86 -48.38
CA ASP A 138 -19.79 -9.34 -49.07
C ASP A 138 -19.82 -7.79 -49.04
N TRP A 139 -19.74 -7.15 -50.20
CA TRP A 139 -19.26 -5.76 -50.37
C TRP A 139 -20.25 -4.66 -49.93
N ASP A 140 -21.51 -4.99 -49.61
CA ASP A 140 -22.60 -3.99 -49.51
C ASP A 140 -22.97 -3.54 -48.06
N CYS A 141 -22.24 -3.97 -47.03
CA CYS A 141 -22.66 -3.81 -45.61
C CYS A 141 -22.18 -2.55 -44.85
N LYS A 142 -22.12 -1.37 -45.49
CA LYS A 142 -21.49 -0.16 -44.87
C LYS A 142 -22.16 0.36 -43.58
N GLN A 143 -23.48 0.23 -43.42
CA GLN A 143 -24.19 0.76 -42.23
C GLN A 143 -24.18 -0.19 -41.03
N LEU A 144 -24.29 -1.50 -41.27
CA LEU A 144 -24.18 -2.54 -40.23
C LEU A 144 -22.77 -2.54 -39.59
N ASN A 145 -21.74 -2.25 -40.40
CA ASN A 145 -20.36 -2.21 -39.94
C ASN A 145 -20.13 -1.09 -38.90
N LYS A 146 -20.74 0.10 -39.08
CA LYS A 146 -20.55 1.25 -38.18
C LYS A 146 -21.12 1.03 -36.78
N VAL A 147 -22.31 0.41 -36.66
CA VAL A 147 -22.94 0.12 -35.36
C VAL A 147 -22.13 -0.92 -34.60
N ASN A 148 -21.66 -1.97 -35.27
CA ASN A 148 -20.82 -3.01 -34.65
C ASN A 148 -19.47 -2.46 -34.18
N ILE A 149 -18.83 -1.58 -34.97
CA ILE A 149 -17.58 -0.91 -34.58
C ILE A 149 -17.77 -0.04 -33.32
N ASN A 150 -18.87 0.72 -33.23
CA ASN A 150 -19.13 1.55 -32.05
C ASN A 150 -19.32 0.71 -30.79
N ASN A 151 -20.08 -0.39 -30.89
CA ASN A 151 -20.28 -1.31 -29.77
C ASN A 151 -18.97 -1.98 -29.34
N LEU A 152 -18.17 -2.46 -30.31
CA LEU A 152 -16.85 -3.02 -30.04
C LEU A 152 -15.96 -2.02 -29.30
N ASN A 153 -15.89 -0.77 -29.76
CA ASN A 153 -15.11 0.27 -29.10
C ASN A 153 -15.57 0.51 -27.66
N GLN A 154 -16.88 0.52 -27.41
CA GLN A 154 -17.42 0.67 -26.06
C GLN A 154 -17.09 -0.53 -25.16
N TRP A 155 -17.20 -1.76 -25.68
CA TRP A 155 -16.84 -2.96 -24.91
C TRP A 155 -15.36 -3.03 -24.60
N HIS A 156 -14.48 -2.65 -25.53
CA HIS A 156 -13.04 -2.56 -25.26
C HIS A 156 -12.72 -1.53 -24.18
N LYS A 157 -13.40 -0.37 -24.18
CA LYS A 157 -13.26 0.63 -23.09
C LYS A 157 -13.67 0.05 -21.74
N ASN A 158 -14.79 -0.68 -21.69
CA ASN A 158 -15.26 -1.31 -20.46
C ASN A 158 -14.30 -2.44 -20.00
N LEU A 159 -13.77 -3.23 -20.93
CA LEU A 159 -12.80 -4.27 -20.63
C LEU A 159 -11.52 -3.70 -20.01
N ASN A 160 -10.97 -2.64 -20.62
CA ASN A 160 -9.80 -1.95 -20.07
C ASN A 160 -10.08 -1.39 -18.68
N HIS A 161 -11.28 -0.84 -18.45
CA HIS A 161 -11.69 -0.37 -17.13
C HIS A 161 -11.65 -1.49 -16.08
N TYR A 162 -12.16 -2.69 -16.39
CA TYR A 162 -12.12 -3.82 -15.46
C TYR A 162 -10.69 -4.33 -15.21
N ILE A 163 -9.86 -4.39 -16.25
CA ILE A 163 -8.44 -4.75 -16.13
C ILE A 163 -7.72 -3.77 -15.20
N ASP A 164 -7.91 -2.46 -15.38
CA ASP A 164 -7.30 -1.44 -14.51
C ASP A 164 -7.74 -1.62 -13.06
N LYS A 165 -9.02 -1.92 -12.81
CA LYS A 165 -9.53 -2.18 -11.46
C LYS A 165 -8.91 -3.41 -10.83
N ILE A 166 -8.75 -4.50 -11.58
CA ILE A 166 -8.10 -5.72 -11.10
C ILE A 166 -6.66 -5.43 -10.69
N VAL A 167 -5.88 -4.75 -11.54
CA VAL A 167 -4.48 -4.42 -11.26
C VAL A 167 -4.34 -3.57 -9.99
N ILE A 168 -5.23 -2.60 -9.79
CA ILE A 168 -5.24 -1.77 -8.58
C ILE A 168 -5.54 -2.61 -7.34
N LEU A 169 -6.56 -3.47 -7.40
CA LEU A 169 -6.95 -4.31 -6.26
C LEU A 169 -5.87 -5.34 -5.91
N GLN A 170 -5.20 -5.93 -6.90
CA GLN A 170 -4.08 -6.84 -6.67
C GLN A 170 -2.95 -6.14 -5.92
N LYS A 171 -2.62 -4.91 -6.33
CA LYS A 171 -1.60 -4.11 -5.65
C LYS A 171 -2.02 -3.75 -4.22
N ASP A 172 -3.30 -3.46 -3.99
CA ASP A 172 -3.80 -3.21 -2.64
C ASP A 172 -3.67 -4.47 -1.75
N ILE A 173 -4.02 -5.64 -2.27
CA ILE A 173 -3.86 -6.92 -1.55
C ILE A 173 -2.41 -7.12 -1.13
N GLU A 174 -1.46 -6.98 -2.06
CA GLU A 174 -0.03 -7.13 -1.74
C GLU A 174 0.41 -6.21 -0.59
N LEU A 175 -0.09 -4.96 -0.56
CA LEU A 175 0.24 -4.00 0.50
C LEU A 175 -0.40 -4.36 1.84
N LEU A 176 -1.61 -4.92 1.84
CA LEU A 176 -2.31 -5.38 3.03
C LEU A 176 -1.65 -6.64 3.61
N GLU A 177 -1.25 -7.59 2.77
CA GLU A 177 -0.50 -8.79 3.18
C GLU A 177 0.86 -8.45 3.79
N MET A 178 1.58 -7.49 3.18
CA MET A 178 2.83 -6.96 3.75
C MET A 178 2.60 -6.33 5.12
N ALA A 179 1.51 -5.57 5.29
CA ALA A 179 1.16 -5.00 6.59
C ALA A 179 0.88 -6.12 7.61
N LEU A 180 -0.03 -7.05 7.31
CA LEU A 180 -0.41 -8.16 8.17
C LEU A 180 0.80 -8.99 8.62
N THR A 181 1.68 -9.33 7.68
CA THR A 181 2.90 -10.10 7.94
C THR A 181 3.83 -9.33 8.88
N ALA A 182 4.04 -8.04 8.60
CA ALA A 182 4.91 -7.20 9.41
C ALA A 182 4.36 -6.97 10.83
N GLU A 183 3.05 -6.85 11.02
CA GLU A 183 2.43 -6.73 12.35
C GLU A 183 2.59 -8.03 13.15
N SER A 184 2.34 -9.18 12.52
CA SER A 184 2.56 -10.50 13.15
C SER A 184 4.02 -10.68 13.59
N TYR A 185 4.97 -10.24 12.76
CA TYR A 185 6.38 -10.26 13.13
C TYR A 185 6.68 -9.30 14.28
N TYR A 186 6.16 -8.07 14.20
CA TYR A 186 6.36 -7.05 15.23
C TYR A 186 5.88 -7.47 16.60
N ARG A 187 4.71 -8.12 16.70
CA ARG A 187 4.17 -8.65 17.96
C ARG A 187 5.11 -9.66 18.63
N LYS A 188 5.95 -10.35 17.85
CA LYS A 188 6.96 -11.30 18.36
C LYS A 188 8.28 -10.64 18.74
N MET A 189 8.48 -9.36 18.39
CA MET A 189 9.71 -8.63 18.66
C MET A 189 9.70 -7.98 20.05
N SER A 190 10.86 -8.00 20.72
CA SER A 190 11.07 -7.14 21.89
C SER A 190 11.19 -5.67 21.46
N LYS A 191 10.90 -4.74 22.38
CA LYS A 191 11.10 -3.29 22.16
C LYS A 191 12.52 -2.95 21.65
N ASN A 192 13.53 -3.64 22.18
CA ASN A 192 14.93 -3.49 21.75
C ASN A 192 15.14 -3.95 20.31
N ALA A 193 14.50 -5.05 19.90
CA ALA A 193 14.60 -5.54 18.53
C ALA A 193 13.98 -4.55 17.53
N VAL A 194 12.83 -3.93 17.86
CA VAL A 194 12.20 -2.89 17.02
C VAL A 194 13.15 -1.69 16.85
N MET A 195 13.73 -1.23 17.96
CA MET A 195 14.70 -0.15 17.99
C MET A 195 15.91 -0.43 17.10
N LEU A 196 16.49 -1.63 17.20
CA LEU A 196 17.60 -2.05 16.34
C LEU A 196 17.19 -2.02 14.88
N CYS A 197 16.00 -2.53 14.54
CA CYS A 197 15.53 -2.52 13.14
C CYS A 197 15.41 -1.11 12.56
N LEU A 198 14.90 -0.15 13.33
CA LEU A 198 14.86 1.25 12.90
C LEU A 198 16.25 1.86 12.73
N MET A 199 17.21 1.48 13.58
CA MET A 199 18.60 1.96 13.49
C MET A 199 19.35 1.40 12.27
N TYR A 200 19.06 0.16 11.86
CA TYR A 200 19.76 -0.57 10.79
C TYR A 200 19.00 -0.65 9.46
N GLN A 201 17.91 0.10 9.29
CA GLN A 201 17.06 0.08 8.09
C GLN A 201 17.76 0.42 6.75
N GLN A 202 19.03 0.86 6.76
CA GLN A 202 19.79 1.13 5.54
C GLN A 202 20.33 -0.14 4.86
N GLU A 203 20.33 -1.29 5.54
CA GLU A 203 20.86 -2.57 5.04
C GLU A 203 19.75 -3.62 4.83
N PHE A 204 18.50 -3.19 4.71
CA PHE A 204 17.36 -4.01 5.13
C PHE A 204 16.29 -4.16 4.04
N ASN A 205 16.11 -5.39 3.52
CA ASN A 205 15.06 -5.75 2.57
C ASN A 205 13.94 -6.55 3.27
N PRO A 206 12.74 -5.97 3.48
CA PRO A 206 11.60 -6.68 4.09
C PRO A 206 11.20 -7.97 3.36
N LYS A 207 11.37 -8.03 2.03
CA LYS A 207 11.06 -9.24 1.24
C LYS A 207 11.93 -10.44 1.65
N GLU A 208 13.19 -10.18 2.01
CA GLU A 208 14.13 -11.23 2.45
C GLU A 208 13.91 -11.65 3.91
N ARG A 209 13.40 -10.76 4.77
CA ARG A 209 13.19 -11.06 6.19
C ARG A 209 11.86 -11.74 6.50
N PHE A 210 10.81 -11.39 5.77
CA PHE A 210 9.46 -11.85 6.08
C PHE A 210 9.06 -13.09 5.28
N GLY A 211 9.93 -13.59 4.40
CA GLY A 211 9.72 -14.87 3.71
C GLY A 211 8.52 -14.86 2.77
N VAL A 212 8.17 -13.70 2.21
CA VAL A 212 7.09 -13.61 1.23
C VAL A 212 7.63 -14.10 -0.12
N SER A 213 7.40 -15.39 -0.41
CA SER A 213 7.63 -15.97 -1.73
C SER A 213 6.57 -15.45 -2.70
N ILE A 214 7.00 -15.10 -3.92
CA ILE A 214 6.13 -14.81 -5.07
C ILE A 214 5.49 -16.11 -5.53
#